data_AF-A0AAW0MFP1-F1
#
_entry.id   AF-A0AAW0MFP1-F1
#
_cell.length_a   1.000
_cell.length_b   1.000
_cell.length_c   1.000
_cell.angle_alpha   90.00
_cell.angle_beta   90.00
_cell.angle_gamma   90.00
#
_symmetry.space_group_name_H-M   'P 1'
#
loop_
_entity.id
_entity.type
_entity.pdbx_description
1 polymer ?
#
loop_
_entity_poly.entity_id
_entity_poly.type
_entity_poly.pdbx_seq_one_letter_code
_entity_poly.pdbx_strand_id
1 'polypeptide(L)'
;MSALLQSWSRSGLLRSRTAGPSLVPRLVSVQRVDSSSSVSAQVQDQTGTKTRLKTIKDLPKVGFPKLLYRLIVKGFYNRMHELQLYEKNLYGPVYRDGLRTVALASAELLEEVLRRDEKFPVRGDMSLWKEYRDTQGIGYGPFTEEGQRWYGLRSVLNRKMLLPKESLQFGPVIRDVVRDFTDRVQVLRKSSPSGTWWRTSPTSSTLLSGGRERERREVKKSKREDRDREERIKREEKKEISKRGEKRERKMRGEKRERRGRREKRVREEESERKEEKEKKKSRREEKEREREREREEDGRKRESREKKEGKEREKKRERREKERERKREREVRKKSEQGRGERVKERERERESERAGEKESQGRARERREKRKRKGESGEKREWKRERRK
;
A
#
# COMPACT_ATOMS: atom_id res chain seq x y z
N MET A 1 -37.57 3.27 -27.90
CA MET A 1 -37.97 1.92 -28.28
C MET A 1 -37.01 1.45 -29.36
N SER A 2 -36.28 0.37 -29.08
CA SER A 2 -35.08 -0.05 -29.82
C SER A 2 -35.35 -0.37 -31.29
N ALA A 3 -34.45 0.14 -32.12
CA ALA A 3 -34.24 -0.24 -33.51
C ALA A 3 -33.38 -1.53 -33.60
N LEU A 4 -33.80 -2.43 -34.49
CA LEU A 4 -33.08 -3.04 -35.65
C LEU A 4 -31.55 -3.27 -35.49
N LEU A 5 -30.89 -4.30 -36.03
CA LEU A 5 -31.17 -5.42 -36.91
C LEU A 5 -29.87 -6.25 -36.98
N GLN A 6 -30.04 -7.58 -37.09
CA GLN A 6 -29.28 -8.53 -37.92
C GLN A 6 -27.73 -8.65 -37.91
N SER A 7 -27.36 -9.91 -37.70
CA SER A 7 -26.48 -10.75 -38.55
C SER A 7 -25.03 -11.03 -38.13
N TRP A 8 -24.60 -12.21 -38.60
CA TRP A 8 -23.42 -13.02 -38.32
C TRP A 8 -22.05 -12.35 -38.50
N SER A 9 -21.03 -12.88 -37.79
CA SER A 9 -19.76 -13.22 -38.44
C SER A 9 -18.92 -14.23 -37.62
N ARG A 10 -18.25 -15.11 -38.37
CA ARG A 10 -17.18 -16.01 -37.97
C ARG A 10 -15.87 -15.24 -37.67
N SER A 11 -14.95 -15.97 -37.03
CA SER A 11 -13.48 -15.96 -37.23
C SER A 11 -12.64 -15.38 -36.09
N GLY A 12 -11.94 -16.29 -35.39
CA GLY A 12 -10.48 -16.22 -35.23
C GLY A 12 -9.92 -15.41 -34.06
N LEU A 13 -8.75 -15.90 -33.58
CA LEU A 13 -7.75 -15.24 -32.74
C LEU A 13 -8.12 -15.15 -31.23
N LEU A 14 -7.27 -15.42 -30.23
CA LEU A 14 -5.83 -15.61 -30.16
C LEU A 14 -5.47 -16.62 -29.04
N ARG A 15 -4.41 -17.36 -29.32
CA ARG A 15 -3.60 -18.14 -28.39
C ARG A 15 -2.91 -17.19 -27.41
N SER A 16 -3.37 -17.10 -26.15
CA SER A 16 -2.66 -16.36 -25.11
C SER A 16 -1.62 -17.25 -24.43
N ARG A 17 -0.36 -16.84 -24.56
CA ARG A 17 0.84 -17.34 -23.89
C ARG A 17 0.61 -17.66 -22.40
N THR A 18 1.02 -18.85 -21.99
CA THR A 18 1.24 -19.22 -20.59
C THR A 18 2.39 -18.39 -20.02
N ALA A 19 2.11 -17.57 -19.00
CA ALA A 19 3.12 -17.03 -18.11
C ALA A 19 3.72 -18.19 -17.30
N GLY A 20 5.05 -18.31 -17.30
CA GLY A 20 5.77 -19.34 -16.56
C GLY A 20 5.58 -19.19 -15.03
N PRO A 21 5.65 -20.29 -14.27
CA PRO A 21 5.54 -20.22 -12.82
C PRO A 21 6.79 -19.56 -12.22
N SER A 22 6.57 -18.46 -11.53
CA SER A 22 7.56 -17.77 -10.70
C SER A 22 8.09 -18.71 -9.61
N LEU A 23 9.39 -18.99 -9.65
CA LEU A 23 10.13 -19.68 -8.58
C LEU A 23 10.31 -18.74 -7.38
N VAL A 24 9.32 -18.71 -6.49
CA VAL A 24 9.48 -18.18 -5.13
C VAL A 24 8.85 -19.19 -4.18
N PRO A 25 9.61 -19.83 -3.27
CA PRO A 25 9.03 -20.67 -2.24
C PRO A 25 8.18 -19.78 -1.33
N ARG A 26 6.86 -19.90 -1.48
CA ARG A 26 5.89 -19.22 -0.64
C ARG A 26 6.02 -19.82 0.75
N LEU A 27 6.44 -18.98 1.69
CA LEU A 27 6.61 -19.35 3.09
C LEU A 27 5.35 -20.06 3.59
N VAL A 28 5.50 -21.25 4.17
CA VAL A 28 4.43 -22.04 4.82
C VAL A 28 3.63 -21.11 5.73
N SER A 29 2.39 -20.82 5.32
CA SER A 29 1.43 -20.09 6.13
C SER A 29 0.65 -21.11 6.94
N VAL A 30 1.21 -21.51 8.09
CA VAL A 30 0.38 -22.05 9.17
C VAL A 30 -0.68 -21.00 9.43
N GLN A 31 -1.96 -21.36 9.26
CA GLN A 31 -3.07 -20.49 9.63
C GLN A 31 -2.86 -20.07 11.08
N ARG A 32 -2.49 -18.81 11.23
CA ARG A 32 -2.32 -18.15 12.53
C ARG A 32 -3.71 -17.92 13.06
N VAL A 33 -3.95 -18.36 14.29
CA VAL A 33 -4.98 -17.71 15.10
C VAL A 33 -4.39 -16.36 15.49
N ASP A 34 -4.66 -15.32 14.70
CA ASP A 34 -4.26 -13.96 15.02
C ASP A 34 -4.85 -13.58 16.38
N SER A 35 -3.96 -13.15 17.27
CA SER A 35 -4.26 -12.90 18.68
C SER A 35 -4.77 -11.47 18.90
N SER A 36 -5.61 -10.95 18.01
CA SER A 36 -6.09 -9.58 18.05
C SER A 36 -7.59 -9.46 17.74
N SER A 37 -8.41 -10.00 18.63
CA SER A 37 -9.79 -9.55 18.81
C SER A 37 -10.18 -9.82 20.27
N SER A 38 -9.89 -8.83 21.13
CA SER A 38 -10.42 -8.80 22.49
C SER A 38 -11.89 -8.40 22.44
N VAL A 39 -12.77 -9.35 22.10
CA VAL A 39 -14.19 -9.21 22.39
C VAL A 39 -14.41 -9.79 23.77
N SER A 40 -14.46 -8.93 24.79
CA SER A 40 -15.00 -9.30 26.10
C SER A 40 -16.49 -9.57 25.91
N ALA A 41 -16.85 -10.81 25.58
CA ALA A 41 -18.22 -11.26 25.76
C ALA A 41 -18.45 -11.40 27.28
N GLN A 42 -19.46 -10.72 27.80
CA GLN A 42 -19.94 -10.91 29.16
C GLN A 42 -21.16 -11.83 29.08
N VAL A 43 -21.11 -12.95 29.78
CA VAL A 43 -22.28 -13.83 29.98
C VAL A 43 -22.74 -13.60 31.41
N GLN A 44 -23.98 -13.18 31.59
CA GLN A 44 -24.62 -13.12 32.91
C GLN A 44 -25.12 -14.52 33.26
N ASP A 45 -24.55 -15.10 34.33
CA ASP A 45 -25.15 -16.24 35.01
C ASP A 45 -26.24 -15.73 35.99
N GLN A 46 -27.28 -16.54 36.23
CA GLN A 46 -28.47 -16.17 37.02
C GLN A 46 -28.19 -15.94 38.52
N THR A 47 -26.92 -15.96 38.94
CA THR A 47 -26.47 -15.72 40.32
C THR A 47 -25.79 -14.36 40.52
N GLY A 48 -25.84 -13.45 39.55
CA GLY A 48 -25.37 -12.07 39.72
C GLY A 48 -23.85 -11.89 39.83
N THR A 49 -23.07 -12.95 39.64
CA THR A 49 -21.60 -12.85 39.61
C THR A 49 -21.12 -12.56 38.19
N LYS A 50 -20.50 -11.39 37.96
CA LYS A 50 -19.84 -11.04 36.69
C LYS A 50 -18.58 -11.90 36.51
N THR A 51 -18.72 -13.11 35.99
CA THR A 51 -17.58 -13.96 35.65
C THR A 51 -16.98 -13.50 34.33
N ARG A 52 -15.75 -12.96 34.39
CA ARG A 52 -14.95 -12.66 33.19
C ARG A 52 -14.73 -13.96 32.42
N LEU A 53 -15.17 -14.01 31.15
CA LEU A 53 -14.91 -15.17 30.30
C LEU A 53 -13.39 -15.39 30.18
N LYS A 54 -12.95 -16.58 30.59
CA LYS A 54 -11.56 -17.01 30.47
C LYS A 54 -11.20 -17.09 29.00
N THR A 55 -10.13 -16.41 28.61
CA THR A 55 -9.68 -16.36 27.22
C THR A 55 -8.67 -17.49 26.97
N ILE A 56 -8.34 -17.75 25.69
CA ILE A 56 -7.30 -18.70 25.27
C ILE A 56 -5.96 -18.51 26.03
N LYS A 57 -5.68 -17.28 26.49
CA LYS A 57 -4.46 -16.97 27.27
C LYS A 57 -4.45 -17.61 28.66
N ASP A 58 -5.61 -17.90 29.23
CA ASP A 58 -5.81 -18.41 30.58
C ASP A 58 -5.82 -19.95 30.63
N LEU A 59 -5.82 -20.61 29.46
CA LEU A 59 -5.70 -22.05 29.36
C LEU A 59 -4.32 -22.53 29.85
N PRO A 60 -4.23 -23.69 30.50
CA PRO A 60 -2.95 -24.32 30.81
C PRO A 60 -2.13 -24.53 29.53
N LYS A 61 -0.84 -24.18 29.56
CA LYS A 61 0.04 -24.24 28.37
C LYS A 61 1.14 -25.26 28.54
N VAL A 62 1.30 -26.10 27.53
CA VAL A 62 2.51 -26.89 27.33
C VAL A 62 3.46 -26.06 26.46
N GLY A 63 4.67 -25.80 26.95
CA GLY A 63 5.70 -25.13 26.14
C GLY A 63 6.27 -26.06 25.08
N PHE A 64 6.60 -25.54 23.89
CA PHE A 64 7.24 -26.30 22.82
C PHE A 64 8.52 -27.07 23.26
N PRO A 65 9.45 -26.48 24.06
CA PRO A 65 10.62 -27.22 24.55
C PRO A 65 10.23 -28.41 25.45
N LYS A 66 9.17 -28.25 26.24
CA LYS A 66 8.66 -29.30 27.13
C LYS A 66 8.03 -30.44 26.33
N LEU A 67 7.31 -30.13 25.25
CA LEU A 67 6.84 -31.12 24.29
C LEU A 67 8.02 -31.88 23.69
N LEU A 68 9.03 -31.18 23.17
CA LEU A 68 10.20 -31.80 22.54
C LEU A 68 10.97 -32.73 23.51
N TYR A 69 11.16 -32.30 24.76
CA TYR A 69 11.74 -33.13 25.81
C TYR A 69 10.92 -34.41 26.05
N ARG A 70 9.59 -34.31 26.11
CA ARG A 70 8.73 -35.49 26.28
C ARG A 70 8.80 -36.43 25.08
N LEU A 71 8.82 -35.89 23.86
CA LEU A 71 8.89 -36.70 22.65
C LEU A 71 10.21 -37.47 22.54
N ILE A 72 11.33 -36.78 22.71
CA ILE A 72 12.67 -37.33 22.49
C ILE A 72 13.20 -38.04 23.73
N VAL A 73 13.23 -37.36 24.88
CA VAL A 73 13.91 -37.86 26.09
C VAL A 73 13.03 -38.84 26.85
N LYS A 74 11.72 -38.56 27.00
CA LYS A 74 10.80 -39.51 27.64
C LYS A 74 10.28 -40.62 26.70
N GLY A 75 10.66 -40.58 25.42
CA GLY A 75 10.32 -41.65 24.46
C GLY A 75 8.85 -41.72 24.09
N PHE A 76 8.12 -40.60 24.15
CA PHE A 76 6.71 -40.54 23.73
C PHE A 76 6.53 -40.43 22.21
N TYR A 77 7.61 -40.32 21.42
CA TYR A 77 7.52 -40.19 19.97
C TYR A 77 6.66 -41.27 19.28
N ASN A 78 6.85 -42.55 19.63
CA ASN A 78 6.04 -43.66 19.11
C ASN A 78 4.74 -43.88 19.91
N ARG A 79 4.53 -43.11 20.99
CA ARG A 79 3.45 -43.29 21.97
C ARG A 79 2.73 -41.97 22.21
N MET A 80 2.44 -41.26 21.13
CA MET A 80 1.78 -39.94 21.16
C MET A 80 0.41 -40.00 21.87
N HIS A 81 -0.32 -41.10 21.70
CA HIS A 81 -1.61 -41.30 22.36
C HIS A 81 -1.47 -41.40 23.89
N GLU A 82 -0.41 -42.05 24.41
CA GLU A 82 -0.12 -42.06 25.85
C GLU A 82 0.24 -40.66 26.37
N LEU A 83 0.97 -39.87 25.56
CA LEU A 83 1.27 -38.48 25.90
C LEU A 83 -0.01 -37.63 26.01
N GLN A 84 -0.99 -37.82 25.13
CA GLN A 84 -2.29 -37.13 25.22
C GLN A 84 -3.03 -37.48 26.51
N LEU A 85 -3.02 -38.76 26.93
CA LEU A 85 -3.61 -39.18 28.21
C LEU A 85 -2.87 -38.56 29.40
N TYR A 86 -1.53 -38.55 29.37
CA TYR A 86 -0.71 -37.94 30.40
C TYR A 86 -0.96 -36.43 30.52
N GLU A 87 -1.09 -35.73 29.40
CA GLU A 87 -1.38 -34.29 29.38
C GLU A 87 -2.80 -33.98 29.83
N LYS A 88 -3.79 -34.77 29.42
CA LYS A 88 -5.15 -34.70 29.97
C LYS A 88 -5.16 -34.80 31.49
N ASN A 89 -4.45 -35.79 32.05
CA ASN A 89 -4.42 -35.98 33.50
C ASN A 89 -3.71 -34.83 34.25
N LEU A 90 -2.76 -34.16 33.60
CA LEU A 90 -1.97 -33.09 34.21
C LEU A 90 -2.62 -31.71 34.09
N TYR A 91 -3.28 -31.43 32.97
CA TYR A 91 -3.82 -30.10 32.63
C TYR A 91 -5.34 -30.04 32.59
N GLY A 92 -6.02 -31.19 32.67
CA GLY A 92 -7.47 -31.29 32.66
C GLY A 92 -8.06 -31.44 31.25
N PRO A 93 -9.39 -31.23 31.12
CA PRO A 93 -10.14 -31.54 29.91
C PRO A 93 -9.90 -30.57 28.73
N VAL A 94 -9.33 -29.39 28.98
CA VAL A 94 -8.97 -28.40 27.95
C VAL A 94 -7.61 -27.80 28.28
N TYR A 95 -6.70 -27.83 27.31
CA TYR A 95 -5.40 -27.21 27.46
C TYR A 95 -4.81 -26.81 26.11
N ARG A 96 -3.80 -25.96 26.12
CA ARG A 96 -3.04 -25.58 24.93
C ARG A 96 -1.77 -26.41 24.83
N ASP A 97 -1.61 -27.12 23.72
CA ASP A 97 -0.47 -27.99 23.49
C ASP A 97 0.81 -27.22 23.09
N GLY A 98 1.92 -27.96 22.99
CA GLY A 98 3.22 -27.41 22.60
C GLY A 98 3.28 -26.89 21.16
N LEU A 99 2.31 -27.25 20.31
CA LEU A 99 2.19 -26.82 18.92
C LEU A 99 1.20 -25.65 18.76
N ARG A 100 0.74 -25.06 19.88
CA ARG A 100 -0.20 -23.93 19.92
C ARG A 100 -1.63 -24.28 19.53
N THR A 101 -1.97 -25.56 19.47
CA THR A 101 -3.32 -26.09 19.28
C THR A 101 -4.04 -26.19 20.61
N VAL A 102 -5.36 -26.07 20.61
CA VAL A 102 -6.19 -26.35 21.79
C VAL A 102 -6.61 -27.82 21.74
N ALA A 103 -6.19 -28.59 22.74
CA ALA A 103 -6.58 -29.98 22.90
C ALA A 103 -7.88 -30.05 23.71
N LEU A 104 -8.85 -30.81 23.20
CA LEU A 104 -10.12 -31.09 23.86
C LEU A 104 -10.16 -32.57 24.23
N ALA A 105 -10.35 -32.86 25.50
CA ALA A 105 -10.26 -34.20 26.05
C ALA A 105 -11.53 -34.66 26.80
N SER A 106 -12.65 -33.94 26.60
CA SER A 106 -14.00 -34.28 27.10
C SER A 106 -14.98 -34.44 25.94
N ALA A 107 -15.94 -35.36 26.11
CA ALA A 107 -17.01 -35.59 25.13
C ALA A 107 -17.97 -34.40 25.02
N GLU A 108 -18.34 -33.78 26.15
CA GLU A 108 -19.24 -32.61 26.19
C GLU A 108 -18.67 -31.43 25.39
N LEU A 109 -17.38 -31.17 25.57
CA LEU A 109 -16.68 -30.10 24.85
C LEU A 109 -16.55 -30.39 23.36
N LEU A 110 -16.31 -31.65 22.99
CA LEU A 110 -16.29 -32.05 21.59
C LEU A 110 -17.67 -31.88 20.96
N GLU A 111 -18.73 -32.28 21.66
CA GLU A 111 -20.11 -32.12 21.20
C GLU A 111 -20.44 -30.64 20.95
N GLU A 112 -20.07 -29.76 21.89
CA GLU A 112 -20.26 -28.32 21.76
C GLU A 112 -19.54 -27.71 20.55
N VAL A 113 -18.36 -28.22 20.21
CA VAL A 113 -17.61 -27.80 19.02
C VAL A 113 -18.28 -28.32 17.75
N LEU A 114 -18.67 -29.60 17.74
CA LEU A 114 -19.31 -30.23 16.57
C LEU A 114 -20.68 -29.60 16.25
N ARG A 115 -21.44 -29.17 17.26
CA ARG A 115 -22.71 -28.45 17.06
C ARG A 115 -22.52 -27.05 16.45
N ARG A 116 -21.36 -26.43 16.67
CA ARG A 116 -21.01 -25.09 16.17
C ARG A 116 -20.11 -25.14 14.94
N ASP A 117 -19.82 -26.33 14.42
CA ASP A 117 -18.93 -26.51 13.29
C ASP A 117 -19.52 -25.87 12.03
N GLU A 118 -18.65 -25.37 11.18
CA GLU A 118 -19.07 -24.69 9.96
C GLU A 118 -19.57 -25.68 8.91
N LYS A 119 -20.29 -25.18 7.90
CA LYS A 119 -20.76 -26.00 6.76
C LYS A 119 -19.62 -26.72 6.03
N PHE A 120 -18.42 -26.13 6.03
CA PHE A 120 -17.22 -26.69 5.39
C PHE A 120 -16.09 -26.82 6.40
N PRO A 121 -16.03 -27.94 7.16
CA PRO A 121 -15.04 -28.11 8.22
C PRO A 121 -13.62 -28.23 7.65
N VAL A 122 -12.66 -27.61 8.34
CA VAL A 122 -11.23 -27.65 8.00
C VAL A 122 -10.48 -28.34 9.14
N ARG A 123 -9.72 -29.40 8.83
CA ARG A 123 -9.08 -30.26 9.85
C ARG A 123 -7.66 -29.83 10.23
N GLY A 124 -7.00 -29.03 9.40
CA GLY A 124 -5.64 -28.57 9.63
C GLY A 124 -4.91 -28.19 8.34
N ASP A 125 -3.66 -27.75 8.49
CA ASP A 125 -2.82 -27.33 7.38
C ASP A 125 -2.39 -28.54 6.52
N MET A 126 -2.90 -28.58 5.28
CA MET A 126 -2.58 -29.61 4.28
C MET A 126 -1.52 -29.17 3.27
N SER A 127 -0.83 -28.05 3.50
CA SER A 127 0.12 -27.46 2.54
C SER A 127 1.19 -28.45 2.08
N LEU A 128 1.76 -29.25 2.99
CA LEU A 128 2.80 -30.23 2.64
C LEU A 128 2.31 -31.31 1.66
N TRP A 129 1.08 -31.79 1.84
CA TRP A 129 0.49 -32.79 0.96
C TRP A 129 0.10 -32.18 -0.40
N LYS A 130 -0.45 -30.96 -0.39
CA LYS A 130 -0.80 -30.22 -1.61
C LYS A 130 0.45 -29.91 -2.45
N GLU A 131 1.52 -29.42 -1.83
CA GLU A 131 2.78 -29.12 -2.50
C GLU A 131 3.37 -30.35 -3.18
N TYR A 132 3.42 -31.49 -2.49
CA TYR A 132 3.87 -32.73 -3.11
C TYR A 132 3.03 -33.09 -4.34
N ARG A 133 1.69 -33.03 -4.22
CA ARG A 133 0.79 -33.34 -5.33
C ARG A 133 0.97 -32.40 -6.51
N ASP A 134 1.20 -31.12 -6.26
CA ASP A 134 1.48 -30.13 -7.30
C ASP A 134 2.77 -30.45 -8.04
N THR A 135 3.83 -30.80 -7.31
CA THR A 135 5.12 -31.17 -7.93
C THR A 135 5.03 -32.43 -8.79
N GLN A 136 4.10 -33.34 -8.46
CA GLN A 136 3.90 -34.60 -9.18
C GLN A 136 2.76 -34.52 -10.21
N GLY A 137 2.04 -33.40 -10.31
CA GLY A 137 0.87 -33.26 -11.18
C GLY A 137 -0.31 -34.16 -10.80
N ILE A 138 -0.43 -34.55 -9.53
CA ILE A 138 -1.49 -35.45 -9.05
C ILE A 138 -2.70 -34.62 -8.60
N GLY A 139 -3.87 -34.88 -9.17
CA GLY A 139 -5.11 -34.18 -8.80
C GLY A 139 -5.48 -34.33 -7.31
N TYR A 140 -6.25 -33.41 -6.75
CA TYR A 140 -6.59 -33.43 -5.32
C TYR A 140 -7.78 -34.34 -4.99
N GLY A 141 -7.79 -34.88 -3.77
CA GLY A 141 -8.87 -35.72 -3.26
C GLY A 141 -9.61 -35.08 -2.08
N PRO A 142 -10.65 -35.76 -1.54
CA PRO A 142 -11.43 -35.26 -0.40
C PRO A 142 -10.61 -35.06 0.89
N PHE A 143 -9.43 -35.66 0.98
CA PHE A 143 -8.52 -35.46 2.11
C PHE A 143 -7.73 -34.15 2.01
N THR A 144 -7.44 -33.69 0.79
CA THR A 144 -6.60 -32.51 0.53
C THR A 144 -7.39 -31.28 0.10
N GLU A 145 -8.60 -31.43 -0.44
CA GLU A 145 -9.48 -30.30 -0.78
C GLU A 145 -10.15 -29.70 0.46
N GLU A 146 -10.52 -28.42 0.35
CA GLU A 146 -11.25 -27.67 1.39
C GLU A 146 -12.44 -26.89 0.78
N GLY A 147 -13.34 -26.39 1.65
CA GLY A 147 -14.45 -25.53 1.24
C GLY A 147 -15.45 -26.19 0.28
N GLN A 148 -15.91 -25.42 -0.70
CA GLN A 148 -16.92 -25.87 -1.67
C GLN A 148 -16.43 -27.04 -2.55
N ARG A 149 -15.14 -27.06 -2.91
CA ARG A 149 -14.54 -28.13 -3.73
C ARG A 149 -14.55 -29.45 -2.99
N TRP A 150 -14.15 -29.43 -1.72
CA TRP A 150 -14.27 -30.57 -0.81
C TRP A 150 -15.71 -31.06 -0.71
N TYR A 151 -16.67 -30.16 -0.51
CA TYR A 151 -18.08 -30.51 -0.39
C TYR A 151 -18.62 -31.16 -1.67
N GLY A 152 -18.26 -30.64 -2.84
CA GLY A 152 -18.59 -31.24 -4.14
C GLY A 152 -18.11 -32.69 -4.23
N LEU A 153 -16.82 -32.93 -3.97
CA LEU A 153 -16.26 -34.29 -3.97
C LEU A 153 -16.95 -35.21 -2.96
N ARG A 154 -17.17 -34.71 -1.74
CA ARG A 154 -17.78 -35.49 -0.67
C ARG A 154 -19.23 -35.83 -0.96
N SER A 155 -19.99 -34.92 -1.57
CA SER A 155 -21.39 -35.13 -1.92
C SER A 155 -21.58 -36.28 -2.91
N VAL A 156 -20.68 -36.40 -3.90
CA VAL A 156 -20.70 -37.50 -4.88
C VAL A 156 -20.28 -38.82 -4.23
N LEU A 157 -19.20 -38.82 -3.45
CA LEU A 157 -18.67 -40.02 -2.81
C LEU A 157 -19.61 -40.57 -1.74
N ASN A 158 -20.24 -39.70 -0.94
CA ASN A 158 -21.17 -40.12 0.11
C ASN A 158 -22.34 -40.96 -0.45
N ARG A 159 -22.85 -40.61 -1.64
CA ARG A 159 -23.94 -41.36 -2.29
C ARG A 159 -23.53 -42.81 -2.58
N LYS A 160 -22.29 -43.05 -2.97
CA LYS A 160 -21.80 -44.38 -3.35
C LYS A 160 -21.21 -45.18 -2.19
N MET A 161 -20.58 -44.51 -1.22
CA MET A 161 -19.85 -45.19 -0.14
C MET A 161 -20.61 -45.26 1.18
N LEU A 162 -21.44 -44.27 1.50
CA LEU A 162 -22.09 -44.17 2.82
C LEU A 162 -23.58 -44.50 2.79
N LEU A 163 -24.23 -44.44 1.62
CA LEU A 163 -25.64 -44.80 1.52
C LEU A 163 -25.79 -46.32 1.70
N PRO A 164 -26.57 -46.81 2.68
CA PRO A 164 -26.65 -48.24 2.99
C PRO A 164 -27.03 -49.11 1.77
N LYS A 165 -27.94 -48.63 0.91
CA LYS A 165 -28.36 -49.36 -0.30
C LYS A 165 -27.23 -49.58 -1.30
N GLU A 166 -26.35 -48.58 -1.46
CA GLU A 166 -25.23 -48.65 -2.40
C GLU A 166 -24.05 -49.41 -1.77
N SER A 167 -23.80 -49.21 -0.46
CA SER A 167 -22.68 -49.86 0.22
C SER A 167 -22.84 -51.37 0.37
N LEU A 168 -24.07 -51.89 0.36
CA LEU A 168 -24.35 -53.33 0.34
C LEU A 168 -23.76 -54.03 -0.90
N GLN A 169 -23.57 -53.32 -2.01
CA GLN A 169 -22.98 -53.88 -3.23
C GLN A 169 -21.52 -54.32 -3.03
N PHE A 170 -20.82 -53.78 -2.03
CA PHE A 170 -19.45 -54.22 -1.68
C PHE A 170 -19.44 -55.55 -0.93
N GLY A 171 -20.59 -56.02 -0.42
CA GLY A 171 -20.71 -57.22 0.40
C GLY A 171 -20.14 -58.49 -0.23
N PRO A 172 -20.51 -58.86 -1.48
CA PRO A 172 -19.97 -60.05 -2.15
C PRO A 172 -18.44 -60.03 -2.28
N VAL A 173 -17.87 -58.93 -2.75
CA VAL A 173 -16.41 -58.79 -2.92
C VAL A 173 -15.67 -58.89 -1.60
N ILE A 174 -16.18 -58.24 -0.55
CA ILE A 174 -15.59 -58.33 0.80
C ILE A 174 -15.68 -59.78 1.33
N ARG A 175 -16.81 -60.46 1.09
CA ARG A 175 -17.01 -61.85 1.51
C ARG A 175 -16.01 -62.80 0.85
N ASP A 176 -15.75 -62.65 -0.44
CA ASP A 176 -14.76 -63.47 -1.13
C ASP A 176 -13.35 -63.28 -0.55
N VAL A 177 -12.93 -62.04 -0.33
CA VAL A 177 -11.63 -61.75 0.32
C VAL A 177 -11.54 -62.34 1.74
N VAL A 178 -12.63 -62.26 2.51
CA VAL A 178 -12.67 -62.84 3.86
C VAL A 178 -12.62 -64.37 3.81
N ARG A 179 -13.26 -65.00 2.83
CA ARG A 179 -13.20 -66.46 2.63
C ARG A 179 -11.77 -66.88 2.31
N ASP A 180 -11.14 -66.25 1.32
CA ASP A 180 -9.78 -66.56 0.91
C ASP A 180 -8.77 -66.36 2.06
N PHE A 181 -8.95 -65.29 2.84
CA PHE A 181 -8.17 -65.05 4.05
C PHE A 181 -8.36 -66.17 5.09
N THR A 182 -9.60 -66.59 5.33
CA THR A 182 -9.93 -67.64 6.29
C THR A 182 -9.35 -68.99 5.85
N ASP A 183 -9.47 -69.33 4.58
CA ASP A 183 -8.90 -70.54 4.00
C ASP A 183 -7.37 -70.53 4.13
N ARG A 184 -6.74 -69.39 3.85
CA ARG A 184 -5.29 -69.22 4.06
C ARG A 184 -4.91 -69.42 5.53
N VAL A 185 -5.65 -68.86 6.47
CA VAL A 185 -5.41 -69.06 7.90
C VAL A 185 -5.56 -70.55 8.26
N GLN A 186 -6.57 -71.26 7.73
CA GLN A 186 -6.75 -72.68 7.99
C GLN A 186 -5.60 -73.53 7.43
N VAL A 187 -5.13 -73.25 6.22
CA VAL A 187 -3.95 -73.90 5.63
C VAL A 187 -2.74 -73.69 6.53
N LEU A 188 -2.47 -72.44 6.93
CA LEU A 188 -1.35 -72.11 7.82
C LEU A 188 -1.45 -72.80 9.19
N ARG A 189 -2.66 -73.00 9.73
CA ARG A 189 -2.87 -73.74 10.98
C ARG A 189 -2.59 -75.23 10.81
N LYS A 190 -3.05 -75.85 9.72
CA LYS A 190 -2.82 -77.27 9.41
C LYS A 190 -1.34 -77.55 9.13
N SER A 191 -0.64 -76.62 8.51
CA SER A 191 0.80 -76.72 8.24
C SER A 191 1.68 -76.37 9.45
N SER A 192 1.11 -75.87 10.55
CA SER A 192 1.84 -75.52 11.76
C SER A 192 1.80 -76.67 12.78
N PRO A 193 2.96 -77.19 13.23
CA PRO A 193 3.02 -78.26 14.24
C PRO A 193 2.35 -77.90 15.58
N SER A 194 2.14 -76.61 15.86
CA SER A 194 1.57 -76.10 17.11
C SER A 194 0.10 -75.68 17.01
N GLY A 195 -0.51 -75.75 15.81
CA GLY A 195 -1.87 -75.24 15.56
C GLY A 195 -2.04 -73.72 15.66
N THR A 196 -0.97 -72.98 15.97
CA THR A 196 -0.93 -71.51 15.97
C THR A 196 -0.32 -71.00 14.65
N TRP A 197 -1.04 -70.11 13.97
CA TRP A 197 -0.65 -69.60 12.64
C TRP A 197 0.36 -68.44 12.70
N TRP A 198 0.51 -67.79 13.84
CA TRP A 198 1.38 -66.60 14.01
C TRP A 198 2.77 -66.91 14.61
N ARG A 199 3.04 -68.16 14.99
CA ARG A 199 4.32 -68.56 15.60
C ARG A 199 5.07 -69.55 14.70
N THR A 200 5.45 -69.11 13.50
CA THR A 200 6.47 -69.80 12.72
C THR A 200 7.84 -69.24 13.08
N SER A 201 8.30 -69.58 14.27
CA SER A 201 9.72 -69.56 14.62
C SER A 201 10.01 -70.90 15.28
N PRO A 202 10.93 -71.72 14.75
CA PRO A 202 11.18 -73.05 15.28
C PRO A 202 11.94 -72.93 16.61
N THR A 203 11.24 -72.80 17.73
CA THR A 203 11.82 -73.15 19.03
C THR A 203 11.50 -74.59 19.33
N SER A 204 12.50 -75.41 19.02
CA SER A 204 12.71 -76.80 19.39
C SER A 204 12.11 -77.16 20.76
N SER A 205 11.13 -78.04 20.77
CA SER A 205 10.52 -78.56 22.01
C SER A 205 9.88 -79.92 21.78
N THR A 206 10.53 -80.82 21.06
CA THR A 206 10.28 -82.27 21.22
C THR A 206 11.42 -83.03 20.54
N LEU A 207 12.35 -83.58 21.32
CA LEU A 207 13.12 -84.79 21.00
C LEU A 207 13.98 -85.17 22.23
N LEU A 208 13.48 -86.20 22.92
CA LEU A 208 14.21 -87.35 23.48
C LEU A 208 15.49 -87.14 24.33
N SER A 209 15.43 -87.78 25.50
CA SER A 209 16.33 -87.73 26.65
C SER A 209 17.76 -88.26 26.48
N GLY A 210 18.35 -88.28 25.29
CA GLY A 210 19.68 -88.87 25.05
C GLY A 210 20.81 -87.91 24.63
N GLY A 211 20.50 -86.72 24.11
CA GLY A 211 21.47 -85.83 23.46
C GLY A 211 21.94 -84.60 24.25
N ARG A 212 21.56 -84.49 25.54
CA ARG A 212 21.54 -83.23 26.28
C ARG A 212 22.89 -82.52 26.46
N GLU A 213 24.03 -83.19 26.30
CA GLU A 213 25.33 -82.58 26.58
C GLU A 213 26.09 -82.10 25.35
N ARG A 214 26.04 -82.84 24.23
CA ARG A 214 26.55 -82.36 22.93
C ARG A 214 25.70 -81.21 22.40
N GLU A 215 24.39 -81.34 22.48
CA GLU A 215 23.46 -80.30 22.05
C GLU A 215 23.61 -79.02 22.89
N ARG A 216 23.85 -79.13 24.21
CA ARG A 216 24.15 -77.94 25.04
C ARG A 216 25.44 -77.23 24.62
N ARG A 217 26.45 -77.96 24.16
CA ARG A 217 27.71 -77.37 23.68
C ARG A 217 27.50 -76.69 22.32
N GLU A 218 26.75 -77.30 21.41
CA GLU A 218 26.40 -76.70 20.12
C GLU A 218 25.48 -75.50 20.25
N VAL A 219 24.46 -75.57 21.11
CA VAL A 219 23.57 -74.43 21.42
C VAL A 219 24.35 -73.29 22.09
N LYS A 220 25.32 -73.59 22.97
CA LYS A 220 26.20 -72.56 23.53
C LYS A 220 27.10 -71.93 22.47
N LYS A 221 27.61 -72.73 21.51
CA LYS A 221 28.42 -72.25 20.38
C LYS A 221 27.60 -71.37 19.44
N SER A 222 26.41 -71.82 19.03
CA SER A 222 25.46 -71.05 18.22
C SER A 222 25.07 -69.74 18.90
N LYS A 223 24.72 -69.76 20.20
CA LYS A 223 24.40 -68.53 20.95
C LYS A 223 25.56 -67.55 21.04
N ARG A 224 26.81 -68.04 21.06
CA ARG A 224 28.00 -67.20 21.05
C ARG A 224 28.22 -66.58 19.68
N GLU A 225 28.06 -67.36 18.61
CA GLU A 225 28.14 -66.89 17.23
C GLU A 225 27.03 -65.88 16.90
N ASP A 226 25.80 -66.10 17.38
CA ASP A 226 24.69 -65.17 17.21
C ASP A 226 24.94 -63.85 17.96
N ARG A 227 25.50 -63.92 19.17
CA ARG A 227 25.91 -62.73 19.94
C ARG A 227 27.00 -61.96 19.22
N ASP A 228 28.01 -62.65 18.68
CA ASP A 228 29.10 -62.03 17.93
C ASP A 228 28.61 -61.41 16.61
N ARG A 229 27.63 -62.04 15.93
CA ARG A 229 26.94 -61.47 14.76
C ARG A 229 26.16 -60.22 15.13
N GLU A 230 25.39 -60.25 16.22
CA GLU A 230 24.60 -59.11 16.69
C GLU A 230 25.50 -57.93 17.08
N GLU A 231 26.64 -58.18 17.75
CA GLU A 231 27.63 -57.15 18.05
C GLU A 231 28.25 -56.56 16.77
N ARG A 232 28.52 -57.40 15.76
CA ARG A 232 29.08 -56.92 14.49
C ARG A 232 28.08 -56.02 13.76
N ILE A 233 26.80 -56.39 13.73
CA ILE A 233 25.71 -55.56 13.18
C ILE A 233 25.61 -54.23 13.95
N LYS A 234 25.61 -54.26 15.29
CA LYS A 234 25.59 -53.02 16.11
C LYS A 234 26.79 -52.10 15.83
N ARG A 235 27.98 -52.66 15.61
CA ARG A 235 29.19 -51.89 15.26
C ARG A 235 29.07 -51.27 13.87
N GLU A 236 28.53 -52.00 12.89
CA GLU A 236 28.29 -51.48 11.54
C GLU A 236 27.23 -50.39 11.53
N GLU A 237 26.11 -50.59 12.22
CA GLU A 237 25.04 -49.61 12.36
C GLU A 237 25.53 -48.33 13.04
N LYS A 238 26.35 -48.46 14.09
CA LYS A 238 26.99 -47.31 14.77
C LYS A 238 27.93 -46.54 13.83
N LYS A 239 28.71 -47.24 13.00
CA LYS A 239 29.56 -46.62 11.96
C LYS A 239 28.72 -45.91 10.90
N GLU A 240 27.60 -46.49 10.49
CA GLU A 240 26.71 -45.89 9.50
C GLU A 240 25.99 -44.66 10.04
N ILE A 241 25.54 -44.69 11.30
CA ILE A 241 24.96 -43.54 12.00
C ILE A 241 25.99 -42.41 12.10
N SER A 242 27.24 -42.71 12.46
CA SER A 242 28.32 -41.73 12.51
C SER A 242 28.58 -41.09 11.14
N LYS A 243 28.69 -41.89 10.07
CA LYS A 243 28.85 -41.39 8.69
C LYS A 243 27.66 -40.53 8.23
N ARG A 244 26.42 -40.94 8.57
CA ARG A 244 25.21 -40.16 8.28
C ARG A 244 25.21 -38.83 9.04
N GLY A 245 25.69 -38.82 10.28
CA GLY A 245 25.89 -37.62 11.10
C GLY A 245 26.84 -36.63 10.45
N GLU A 246 28.05 -37.08 10.09
CA GLU A 246 29.06 -36.23 9.42
C GLU A 246 28.56 -35.69 8.07
N LYS A 247 27.88 -36.51 7.28
CA LYS A 247 27.29 -36.10 5.99
C LYS A 247 26.23 -35.01 6.19
N ARG A 248 25.37 -35.13 7.21
CA ARG A 248 24.38 -34.11 7.57
C ARG A 248 25.06 -32.82 8.03
N GLU A 249 26.11 -32.91 8.83
CA GLU A 249 26.84 -31.73 9.29
C GLU A 249 27.53 -30.99 8.14
N ARG A 250 28.19 -31.72 7.22
CA ARG A 250 28.77 -31.14 6.00
C ARG A 250 27.71 -30.44 5.14
N LYS A 251 26.54 -31.05 4.97
CA LYS A 251 25.42 -30.45 4.24
C LYS A 251 24.93 -29.16 4.90
N MET A 252 24.74 -29.17 6.22
CA MET A 252 24.34 -27.99 7.00
C MET A 252 25.37 -26.85 6.91
N ARG A 253 26.67 -27.17 6.94
CA ARG A 253 27.75 -26.19 6.76
C ARG A 253 27.72 -25.59 5.34
N GLY A 254 27.45 -26.40 4.31
CA GLY A 254 27.27 -25.95 2.93
C GLY A 254 26.09 -24.98 2.79
N GLU A 255 24.91 -25.37 3.28
CA GLU A 255 23.71 -24.52 3.22
C GLU A 255 23.89 -23.21 4.01
N LYS A 256 24.57 -23.23 5.16
CA LYS A 256 24.92 -22.00 5.90
C LYS A 256 25.81 -21.06 5.09
N ARG A 257 26.82 -21.58 4.41
CA ARG A 257 27.71 -20.79 3.54
C ARG A 257 26.94 -20.18 2.37
N GLU A 258 26.07 -20.94 1.74
CA GLU A 258 25.24 -20.46 0.63
C GLU A 258 24.25 -19.38 1.09
N ARG A 259 23.57 -19.58 2.22
CA ARG A 259 22.69 -18.56 2.82
C ARG A 259 23.44 -17.27 3.15
N ARG A 260 24.67 -17.39 3.67
CA ARG A 260 25.53 -16.23 3.93
C ARG A 260 25.88 -15.49 2.63
N GLY A 261 26.31 -16.20 1.59
CA GLY A 261 26.60 -15.60 0.28
C GLY A 261 25.38 -14.91 -0.35
N ARG A 262 24.19 -15.53 -0.28
CA ARG A 262 22.94 -14.91 -0.75
C ARG A 262 22.59 -13.64 0.05
N ARG A 263 22.84 -13.62 1.36
CA ARG A 263 22.60 -12.44 2.21
C ARG A 263 23.57 -11.32 1.87
N GLU A 264 24.85 -11.62 1.73
CA GLU A 264 25.89 -10.63 1.35
C GLU A 264 25.60 -10.04 -0.04
N LYS A 265 25.13 -10.86 -1.00
CA LYS A 265 24.70 -10.37 -2.32
C LYS A 265 23.53 -9.38 -2.24
N ARG A 266 22.48 -9.71 -1.47
CA ARG A 266 21.33 -8.79 -1.28
C ARG A 266 21.74 -7.48 -0.64
N VAL A 267 22.61 -7.52 0.37
CA VAL A 267 23.09 -6.29 1.03
C VAL A 267 23.84 -5.40 0.03
N ARG A 268 24.68 -5.97 -0.84
CA ARG A 268 25.36 -5.21 -1.90
C ARG A 268 24.39 -4.62 -2.92
N GLU A 269 23.37 -5.37 -3.33
CA GLU A 269 22.31 -4.89 -4.23
C GLU A 269 21.53 -3.73 -3.57
N GLU A 270 21.07 -3.89 -2.32
CA GLU A 270 20.38 -2.83 -1.58
C GLU A 270 21.25 -1.58 -1.38
N GLU A 271 22.54 -1.73 -1.13
CA GLU A 271 23.47 -0.59 -1.05
C GLU A 271 23.65 0.11 -2.40
N SER A 272 23.68 -0.63 -3.50
CA SER A 272 23.77 -0.06 -4.85
C SER A 272 22.50 0.72 -5.23
N GLU A 273 21.31 0.16 -4.93
CA GLU A 273 20.02 0.82 -5.16
C GLU A 273 19.89 2.10 -4.33
N ARG A 274 20.32 2.07 -3.06
CA ARG A 274 20.33 3.26 -2.19
C ARG A 274 21.27 4.35 -2.71
N LYS A 275 22.41 4.00 -3.30
CA LYS A 275 23.33 4.97 -3.92
C LYS A 275 22.69 5.60 -5.16
N GLU A 276 22.09 4.79 -6.03
CA GLU A 276 21.40 5.26 -7.22
C GLU A 276 20.20 6.17 -6.87
N GLU A 277 19.42 5.81 -5.84
CA GLU A 277 18.30 6.63 -5.37
C GLU A 277 18.78 7.99 -4.81
N LYS A 278 19.91 8.00 -4.09
CA LYS A 278 20.53 9.24 -3.61
C LYS A 278 20.98 10.14 -4.75
N GLU A 279 21.58 9.58 -5.81
CA GLU A 279 21.96 10.35 -7.01
C GLU A 279 20.75 10.88 -7.77
N LYS A 280 19.69 10.07 -7.92
CA LYS A 280 18.40 10.52 -8.50
C LYS A 280 17.76 11.65 -7.68
N LYS A 281 17.84 11.59 -6.35
CA LYS A 281 17.35 12.68 -5.49
C LYS A 281 18.21 13.93 -5.60
N LYS A 282 19.53 13.79 -5.75
CA LYS A 282 20.45 14.93 -5.94
C LYS A 282 20.19 15.63 -7.27
N SER A 283 20.15 14.89 -8.38
CA SER A 283 19.84 15.44 -9.71
C SER A 283 18.48 16.16 -9.77
N ARG A 284 17.43 15.57 -9.17
CA ARG A 284 16.11 16.23 -9.06
C ARG A 284 16.14 17.53 -8.25
N ARG A 285 17.00 17.64 -7.24
CA ARG A 285 17.16 18.88 -6.46
C ARG A 285 17.87 19.95 -7.29
N GLU A 286 18.94 19.58 -7.98
CA GLU A 286 19.68 20.48 -8.86
C GLU A 286 18.81 20.97 -10.04
N GLU A 287 17.98 20.10 -10.61
CA GLU A 287 17.03 20.48 -11.67
C GLU A 287 15.98 21.48 -11.17
N LYS A 288 15.39 21.23 -9.99
CA LYS A 288 14.45 22.18 -9.37
C LYS A 288 15.09 23.52 -9.03
N GLU A 289 16.37 23.53 -8.67
CA GLU A 289 17.11 24.76 -8.39
C GLU A 289 17.33 25.56 -9.69
N ARG A 290 17.73 24.90 -10.77
CA ARG A 290 17.85 25.52 -12.10
C ARG A 290 16.52 26.06 -12.63
N GLU A 291 15.42 25.36 -12.38
CA GLU A 291 14.07 25.83 -12.76
C GLU A 291 13.71 27.12 -12.02
N ARG A 292 13.93 27.17 -10.70
CA ARG A 292 13.71 28.39 -9.89
C ARG A 292 14.60 29.55 -10.32
N GLU A 293 15.83 29.28 -10.76
CA GLU A 293 16.73 30.30 -11.26
C GLU A 293 16.22 30.89 -12.58
N ARG A 294 15.74 30.05 -13.50
CA ARG A 294 15.10 30.49 -14.75
C ARG A 294 13.85 31.34 -14.49
N GLU A 295 13.00 30.94 -13.55
CA GLU A 295 11.82 31.72 -13.16
C GLU A 295 12.21 33.11 -12.64
N ARG A 296 13.26 33.20 -11.80
CA ARG A 296 13.76 34.48 -11.30
C ARG A 296 14.32 35.37 -12.40
N GLU A 297 15.06 34.79 -13.35
CA GLU A 297 15.56 35.54 -14.51
C GLU A 297 14.42 36.06 -15.38
N GLU A 298 13.39 35.24 -15.63
CA GLU A 298 12.23 35.63 -16.42
C GLU A 298 11.43 36.75 -15.74
N ASP A 299 11.22 36.64 -14.43
CA ASP A 299 10.57 37.68 -13.63
C ASP A 299 11.40 38.98 -13.61
N GLY A 300 12.73 38.85 -13.53
CA GLY A 300 13.66 39.98 -13.66
C GLY A 300 13.49 40.70 -15.00
N ARG A 301 13.47 39.96 -16.11
CA ARG A 301 13.26 40.51 -17.47
C ARG A 301 11.88 41.16 -17.61
N LYS A 302 10.83 40.55 -17.05
CA LYS A 302 9.47 41.12 -17.03
C LYS A 302 9.43 42.44 -16.26
N ARG A 303 10.10 42.52 -15.11
CA ARG A 303 10.20 43.73 -14.30
C ARG A 303 10.94 44.83 -15.04
N GLU A 304 12.10 44.53 -15.63
CA GLU A 304 12.86 45.48 -16.43
C GLU A 304 12.05 46.01 -17.64
N SER A 305 11.30 45.13 -18.31
CA SER A 305 10.41 45.55 -19.39
C SER A 305 9.27 46.45 -18.91
N ARG A 306 8.73 46.24 -17.70
CA ARG A 306 7.71 47.13 -17.12
C ARG A 306 8.31 48.49 -16.77
N GLU A 307 9.48 48.53 -16.14
CA GLU A 307 10.18 49.77 -15.79
C GLU A 307 10.54 50.59 -17.04
N LYS A 308 11.00 49.95 -18.13
CA LYS A 308 11.22 50.62 -19.41
C LYS A 308 9.93 51.19 -20.03
N LYS A 309 8.81 50.47 -19.91
CA LYS A 309 7.50 50.96 -20.39
C LYS A 309 7.02 52.16 -19.57
N GLU A 310 7.10 52.07 -18.24
CA GLU A 310 6.76 53.18 -17.34
C GLU A 310 7.66 54.40 -17.56
N GLY A 311 8.97 54.19 -17.77
CA GLY A 311 9.92 55.25 -18.10
C GLY A 311 9.52 56.00 -19.38
N LYS A 312 9.25 55.26 -20.45
CA LYS A 312 8.77 55.83 -21.73
C LYS A 312 7.43 56.56 -21.58
N GLU A 313 6.53 56.06 -20.74
CA GLU A 313 5.24 56.72 -20.48
C GLU A 313 5.41 58.02 -19.68
N ARG A 314 6.28 58.02 -18.66
CA ARG A 314 6.64 59.22 -17.90
C ARG A 314 7.30 60.27 -18.78
N GLU A 315 8.18 59.86 -19.69
CA GLU A 315 8.82 60.73 -20.68
C GLU A 315 7.80 61.35 -21.65
N LYS A 316 6.93 60.54 -22.27
CA LYS A 316 5.82 61.03 -23.10
C LYS A 316 4.90 62.00 -22.34
N LYS A 317 4.63 61.74 -21.06
CA LYS A 317 3.82 62.62 -20.21
C LYS A 317 4.55 63.94 -19.92
N ARG A 318 5.88 63.92 -19.76
CA ARG A 318 6.72 65.11 -19.60
C ARG A 318 6.72 65.95 -20.88
N GLU A 319 6.93 65.34 -22.04
CA GLU A 319 6.86 66.03 -23.34
C GLU A 319 5.48 66.66 -23.60
N ARG A 320 4.39 65.94 -23.28
CA ARG A 320 3.03 66.50 -23.40
C ARG A 320 2.83 67.73 -22.52
N ARG A 321 3.31 67.68 -21.26
CA ARG A 321 3.25 68.81 -20.33
C ARG A 321 4.10 69.99 -20.82
N GLU A 322 5.24 69.72 -21.43
CA GLU A 322 6.13 70.74 -21.99
C GLU A 322 5.52 71.41 -23.21
N LYS A 323 4.98 70.63 -24.16
CA LYS A 323 4.21 71.15 -25.30
C LYS A 323 2.98 71.94 -24.85
N GLU A 324 2.32 71.54 -23.77
CA GLU A 324 1.20 72.29 -23.21
C GLU A 324 1.66 73.62 -22.59
N ARG A 325 2.79 73.64 -21.88
CA ARG A 325 3.41 74.87 -21.35
C ARG A 325 3.84 75.81 -22.47
N GLU A 326 4.40 75.28 -23.54
CA GLU A 326 4.79 76.05 -24.73
C GLU A 326 3.57 76.67 -25.41
N ARG A 327 2.51 75.89 -25.65
CA ARG A 327 1.23 76.41 -26.16
C ARG A 327 0.62 77.47 -25.25
N LYS A 328 0.75 77.34 -23.92
CA LYS A 328 0.31 78.37 -22.97
C LYS A 328 1.14 79.64 -23.11
N ARG A 329 2.46 79.54 -23.23
CA ARG A 329 3.36 80.68 -23.47
C ARG A 329 3.05 81.38 -24.79
N GLU A 330 2.84 80.63 -25.87
CA GLU A 330 2.43 81.18 -27.17
C GLU A 330 1.10 81.92 -27.08
N ARG A 331 0.10 81.36 -26.37
CA ARG A 331 -1.18 82.03 -26.13
C ARG A 331 -1.01 83.32 -25.33
N GLU A 332 -0.15 83.34 -24.31
CA GLU A 332 0.14 84.56 -23.54
C GLU A 332 0.87 85.62 -24.37
N VAL A 333 1.83 85.23 -25.20
CA VAL A 333 2.52 86.15 -26.13
C VAL A 333 1.52 86.73 -27.13
N ARG A 334 0.64 85.90 -27.70
CA ARG A 334 -0.40 86.35 -28.62
C ARG A 334 -1.36 87.32 -27.94
N LYS A 335 -1.78 87.01 -26.70
CA LYS A 335 -2.64 87.87 -25.88
C LYS A 335 -1.96 89.21 -25.57
N LYS A 336 -0.67 89.21 -25.21
CA LYS A 336 0.12 90.45 -25.03
C LYS A 336 0.26 91.26 -26.31
N SER A 337 0.42 90.60 -27.47
CA SER A 337 0.49 91.27 -28.77
C SER A 337 -0.84 91.92 -29.19
N GLU A 338 -1.97 91.27 -28.87
CA GLU A 338 -3.31 91.81 -29.08
C GLU A 338 -3.61 92.95 -28.10
N GLN A 339 -3.19 92.83 -26.84
CA GLN A 339 -3.34 93.87 -25.83
C GLN A 339 -2.50 95.11 -26.19
N GLY A 340 -1.26 94.93 -26.67
CA GLY A 340 -0.43 96.01 -27.18
C GLY A 340 -0.88 96.57 -28.54
N ARG A 341 -1.70 95.86 -29.31
CA ARG A 341 -2.42 96.44 -30.47
C ARG A 341 -3.63 97.25 -30.01
N GLY A 342 -4.40 96.75 -29.04
CA GLY A 342 -5.53 97.46 -28.45
C GLY A 342 -5.13 98.76 -27.76
N GLU A 343 -4.00 98.79 -27.05
CA GLU A 343 -3.47 100.01 -26.43
C GLU A 343 -2.99 101.03 -27.46
N ARG A 344 -2.29 100.61 -28.52
CA ARG A 344 -1.89 101.52 -29.62
C ARG A 344 -3.06 102.09 -30.40
N VAL A 345 -4.18 101.37 -30.50
CA VAL A 345 -5.42 101.90 -31.09
C VAL A 345 -6.05 102.94 -30.17
N LYS A 346 -6.10 102.68 -28.86
CA LYS A 346 -6.61 103.64 -27.87
C LYS A 346 -5.75 104.89 -27.74
N GLU A 347 -4.43 104.77 -27.88
CA GLU A 347 -3.49 105.89 -27.88
C GLU A 347 -3.70 106.78 -29.11
N ARG A 348 -3.87 106.18 -30.31
CA ARG A 348 -4.22 106.91 -31.53
C ARG A 348 -5.60 107.57 -31.49
N GLU A 349 -6.57 107.01 -30.77
CA GLU A 349 -7.86 107.66 -30.53
C GLU A 349 -7.73 108.87 -29.59
N ARG A 350 -6.92 108.76 -28.53
CA ARG A 350 -6.64 109.87 -27.60
C ARG A 350 -5.89 111.02 -28.27
N GLU A 351 -4.94 110.73 -29.17
CA GLU A 351 -4.27 111.76 -29.97
C GLU A 351 -5.28 112.49 -30.88
N ARG A 352 -6.16 111.76 -31.56
CA ARG A 352 -7.22 112.35 -32.41
C ARG A 352 -8.24 113.16 -31.60
N GLU A 353 -8.53 112.77 -30.36
CA GLU A 353 -9.37 113.58 -29.46
C GLU A 353 -8.65 114.84 -28.97
N SER A 354 -7.34 114.77 -28.71
CA SER A 354 -6.53 115.93 -28.33
C SER A 354 -6.39 116.96 -29.46
N GLU A 355 -6.27 116.50 -30.71
CA GLU A 355 -6.26 117.37 -31.89
C GLU A 355 -7.62 118.07 -32.08
N ARG A 356 -8.73 117.34 -31.91
CA ARG A 356 -10.09 117.91 -31.94
C ARG A 356 -10.36 118.88 -30.79
N ALA A 357 -9.72 118.69 -29.64
CA ALA A 357 -9.81 119.62 -28.52
C ALA A 357 -9.02 120.93 -28.80
N GLY A 358 -7.83 120.83 -29.40
CA GLY A 358 -7.04 121.99 -29.83
C GLY A 358 -7.73 122.82 -30.91
N GLU A 359 -8.44 122.17 -31.84
CA GLU A 359 -9.19 122.85 -32.90
C GLU A 359 -10.41 123.63 -32.36
N LYS A 360 -11.08 123.10 -31.33
CA LYS A 360 -12.19 123.77 -30.64
C LYS A 360 -11.72 124.96 -29.79
N GLU A 361 -10.53 124.88 -29.22
CA GLU A 361 -9.95 125.99 -28.43
C GLU A 361 -9.47 127.14 -29.34
N SER A 362 -8.93 126.82 -30.52
CA SER A 362 -8.61 127.77 -31.59
C SER A 362 -9.85 128.53 -32.08
N GLN A 363 -10.96 127.81 -32.32
CA GLN A 363 -12.23 128.41 -32.72
C GLN A 363 -12.86 129.26 -31.59
N GLY A 364 -12.69 128.88 -30.32
CA GLY A 364 -13.14 129.67 -29.17
C GLY A 364 -12.41 131.01 -29.05
N ARG A 365 -11.08 131.02 -29.21
CA ARG A 365 -10.25 132.24 -29.15
C ARG A 365 -10.50 133.17 -30.35
N ALA A 366 -10.86 132.63 -31.52
CA ALA A 366 -11.27 133.43 -32.69
C ALA A 366 -12.65 134.11 -32.50
N ARG A 367 -13.58 133.44 -31.79
CA ARG A 367 -14.92 133.98 -31.49
C ARG A 367 -14.87 135.10 -30.44
N GLU A 368 -14.02 134.97 -29.43
CA GLU A 368 -13.82 135.98 -28.37
C GLU A 368 -13.16 137.27 -28.90
N ARG A 369 -12.23 137.17 -29.87
CA ARG A 369 -11.65 138.34 -30.57
C ARG A 369 -12.67 139.09 -31.43
N ARG A 370 -13.72 138.42 -31.91
CA ARG A 370 -14.80 139.01 -32.72
C ARG A 370 -15.82 139.76 -31.85
N GLU A 371 -16.06 139.33 -30.61
CA GLU A 371 -16.92 140.04 -29.64
C GLU A 371 -16.25 141.27 -29.03
N LYS A 372 -14.94 141.22 -28.73
CA LYS A 372 -14.20 142.38 -28.21
C LYS A 372 -14.06 143.52 -29.22
N ARG A 373 -14.17 143.26 -30.54
CA ARG A 373 -14.25 144.30 -31.59
C ARG A 373 -15.64 144.92 -31.73
N LYS A 374 -16.73 144.22 -31.40
CA LYS A 374 -18.10 144.78 -31.41
C LYS A 374 -18.36 145.71 -30.21
N ARG A 375 -17.86 145.37 -29.02
CA ARG A 375 -18.04 146.22 -27.81
C ARG A 375 -17.21 147.51 -27.80
N LYS A 376 -16.22 147.67 -28.68
CA LYS A 376 -15.41 148.90 -28.83
C LYS A 376 -15.95 149.86 -29.89
N GLY A 377 -16.94 149.46 -30.69
CA GLY A 377 -17.61 150.31 -31.70
C GLY A 377 -18.85 151.05 -31.17
N GLU A 378 -19.53 150.52 -30.15
CA GLU A 378 -20.83 151.06 -29.68
C GLU A 378 -20.72 152.08 -28.51
N SER A 379 -19.50 152.45 -28.09
CA SER A 379 -19.26 153.46 -27.05
C SER A 379 -18.80 154.83 -27.59
N GLY A 380 -18.64 154.98 -28.91
CA GLY A 380 -18.31 156.24 -29.57
C GLY A 380 -19.54 157.07 -30.02
N GLU A 381 -20.70 156.42 -30.16
CA GLU A 381 -21.88 156.98 -30.84
C GLU A 381 -23.03 157.37 -29.88
N LYS A 382 -22.79 157.34 -28.56
CA LYS A 382 -23.76 157.77 -27.51
C LYS A 382 -23.35 159.04 -26.76
N ARG A 383 -22.31 159.74 -27.23
CA ARG A 383 -21.87 161.05 -26.70
C ARG A 383 -22.35 162.25 -27.54
N GLU A 384 -23.18 162.05 -28.57
CA GLU A 384 -23.56 163.10 -29.54
C GLU A 384 -25.08 163.29 -29.73
N TRP A 385 -25.94 162.75 -28.85
CA TRP A 385 -27.41 162.84 -29.01
C TRP A 385 -28.20 163.33 -27.78
N LYS A 386 -27.52 163.89 -26.76
CA LYS A 386 -28.18 164.52 -25.59
C LYS A 386 -27.63 165.91 -25.25
N ARG A 387 -27.20 166.65 -26.28
CA ARG A 387 -26.90 168.10 -26.21
C ARG A 387 -27.91 168.97 -26.95
N GLU A 388 -29.01 168.39 -27.42
CA GLU A 388 -29.97 169.08 -28.30
C GLU A 388 -31.42 168.79 -27.89
N ARG A 389 -31.80 169.30 -26.72
CA ARG A 389 -33.18 169.69 -26.34
C ARG A 389 -33.15 170.39 -24.97
N ARG A 390 -32.67 171.63 -25.00
CA ARG A 390 -33.11 172.73 -24.13
C ARG A 390 -33.86 173.70 -25.05
N LYS A 391 -35.18 173.60 -25.06
CA LYS A 391 -36.18 174.66 -25.31
C LYS A 391 -37.53 174.09 -24.89
#